data_AF-A0A936H8I1-F1
#
_entry.id   AF-A0A936H8I1-F1
#
_cell.length_a   1.000
_cell.length_b   1.000
_cell.length_c   1.000
_cell.angle_alpha   90.00
_cell.angle_beta   90.00
_cell.angle_gamma   90.00
#
_symmetry.space_group_name_H-M   'P 1'
#
loop_
_entity.id
_entity.type
_entity.pdbx_description
1 polymer ?
#
loop_
_entity_poly.entity_id
_entity_poly.type
_entity_poly.pdbx_seq_one_letter_code
_entity_poly.pdbx_strand_id
1 'polypeptide(L)'
;MKEKITMRPSPHQEHREWFSQLDFYSDELRVFELELQKVIQEHPDLLSIIEHVDEYREILDRKKLHIQDMEARIVDHEQRMGINPAPSGEEENVHQVLKSELSDFQKSMEDLKRSFRRFVAYND
;
A
#
# COMPACT_ATOMS: atom_id res chain seq x y z
N MET A 1 -37.64 17.03 6.84
CA MET A 1 -36.22 16.76 6.54
C MET A 1 -35.78 15.55 7.34
N LYS A 2 -35.38 14.44 6.69
CA LYS A 2 -34.74 13.32 7.39
C LYS A 2 -33.24 13.55 7.29
N GLU A 3 -32.59 13.85 8.42
CA GLU A 3 -31.13 13.85 8.48
C GLU A 3 -30.65 12.45 8.09
N LYS A 4 -29.82 12.36 7.04
CA LYS A 4 -29.07 11.14 6.76
C LYS A 4 -28.07 10.99 7.90
N ILE A 5 -28.42 10.17 8.89
CA ILE A 5 -27.45 9.68 9.88
C ILE A 5 -26.48 8.79 9.10
N THR A 6 -25.37 9.35 8.64
CA THR A 6 -24.22 8.57 8.19
C THR A 6 -23.60 7.95 9.44
N MET A 7 -23.90 6.69 9.71
CA MET A 7 -23.17 5.93 10.73
C MET A 7 -21.70 5.84 10.31
N ARG A 8 -20.79 6.22 11.22
CA ARG A 8 -19.36 6.00 11.03
C ARG A 8 -19.12 4.49 11.00
N PRO A 9 -18.37 3.95 10.01
CA PRO A 9 -18.06 2.53 9.97
C PRO A 9 -17.32 2.12 11.25
N SER A 10 -17.59 0.89 11.71
CA SER A 10 -16.86 0.34 12.86
C SER A 10 -15.39 0.13 12.51
N PRO A 11 -14.45 0.20 13.49
CA PRO A 11 -13.04 -0.08 13.26
C PRO A 11 -12.80 -1.42 12.53
N HIS A 12 -13.54 -2.47 12.90
CA HIS A 12 -13.49 -3.77 12.21
C HIS A 12 -13.88 -3.72 10.73
N GLN A 13 -14.86 -2.86 10.38
CA GLN A 13 -15.23 -2.68 8.98
C GLN A 13 -14.16 -1.90 8.24
N GLU A 14 -13.62 -0.83 8.84
CA GLU A 14 -12.52 -0.06 8.25
C GLU A 14 -11.29 -0.95 8.01
N HIS A 15 -10.91 -1.81 8.94
CA HIS A 15 -9.77 -2.71 8.77
C HIS A 15 -9.95 -3.72 7.62
N ARG A 16 -11.16 -4.25 7.40
CA ARG A 16 -11.45 -5.09 6.23
C ARG A 16 -11.27 -4.33 4.92
N GLU A 17 -11.73 -3.08 4.90
CA GLU A 17 -11.54 -2.20 3.75
C GLU A 17 -10.06 -1.89 3.53
N TRP A 18 -9.27 -1.74 4.61
CA TRP A 18 -7.83 -1.52 4.53
C TRP A 18 -7.08 -2.75 3.99
N PHE A 19 -7.41 -3.96 4.46
CA PHE A 19 -6.84 -5.18 3.88
C PHE A 19 -7.12 -5.29 2.38
N SER A 20 -8.35 -5.02 1.96
CA SER A 20 -8.70 -5.05 0.54
C SER A 20 -7.88 -4.04 -0.30
N GLN A 21 -7.55 -2.89 0.28
CA GLN A 21 -6.69 -1.89 -0.36
C GLN A 21 -5.23 -2.34 -0.40
N LEU A 22 -4.72 -2.92 0.68
CA LEU A 22 -3.35 -3.46 0.73
C LEU A 22 -3.16 -4.63 -0.25
N ASP A 23 -4.15 -5.51 -0.37
CA ASP A 23 -4.19 -6.58 -1.37
C ASP A 23 -4.13 -6.01 -2.79
N PHE A 24 -4.95 -4.99 -3.08
CA PHE A 24 -4.92 -4.30 -4.38
C PHE A 24 -3.53 -3.73 -4.69
N TYR A 25 -2.89 -3.06 -3.75
CA TYR A 25 -1.54 -2.52 -3.96
C TYR A 25 -0.47 -3.61 -4.08
N SER A 26 -0.62 -4.73 -3.37
CA SER A 26 0.25 -5.90 -3.51
C SER A 26 0.19 -6.45 -4.93
N ASP A 27 -1.02 -6.57 -5.50
CA ASP A 27 -1.21 -6.98 -6.89
C ASP A 27 -0.64 -5.94 -7.89
N GLU A 28 -0.85 -4.65 -7.64
CA GLU A 28 -0.30 -3.59 -8.49
C GLU A 28 1.24 -3.60 -8.52
N LEU A 29 1.89 -3.82 -7.37
CA LEU A 29 3.35 -3.97 -7.29
C LEU A 29 3.84 -5.17 -8.12
N ARG A 30 3.11 -6.30 -8.14
CA ARG A 30 3.46 -7.45 -9.00
C ARG A 30 3.37 -7.11 -10.48
N VAL A 31 2.39 -6.29 -10.88
CA VAL A 31 2.29 -5.80 -12.26
C VAL A 31 3.51 -4.95 -12.62
N PHE A 32 3.95 -4.06 -11.72
CA PHE A 32 5.14 -3.25 -11.96
C PHE A 32 6.40 -4.12 -12.10
N GLU A 33 6.55 -5.19 -11.32
CA GLU A 33 7.69 -6.11 -11.47
C GLU A 33 7.71 -6.79 -12.85
N LEU A 34 6.55 -7.22 -13.34
CA LEU A 34 6.43 -7.82 -14.67
C LEU A 34 6.77 -6.81 -15.77
N GLU A 35 6.38 -5.55 -15.62
CA GLU A 35 6.73 -4.49 -16.56
C GLU A 35 8.25 -4.20 -16.55
N LEU A 36 8.89 -4.16 -15.37
CA LEU A 36 10.35 -4.04 -15.27
C LEU A 36 11.09 -5.22 -15.93
N GLN A 37 10.55 -6.43 -15.79
CA GLN A 37 11.11 -7.61 -16.45
C GLN A 37 11.07 -7.51 -17.97
N LYS A 38 10.04 -6.88 -18.54
CA LYS A 38 9.98 -6.64 -20.00
C LYS A 38 11.03 -5.62 -20.43
N VAL A 39 11.10 -4.48 -19.74
CA VAL A 39 12.07 -3.42 -20.04
C VAL A 39 13.51 -3.96 -20.04
N ILE A 40 13.89 -4.77 -19.05
CA ILE A 40 15.25 -5.32 -19.01
C ILE A 40 15.51 -6.40 -20.09
N GLN A 41 14.46 -7.11 -20.55
CA GLN A 41 14.58 -8.08 -21.65
C GLN A 41 14.74 -7.39 -23.01
N GLU A 42 14.13 -6.23 -23.19
CA GLU A 42 14.23 -5.43 -24.41
C GLU A 42 15.56 -4.67 -24.49
N HIS A 43 16.14 -4.33 -23.34
CA HIS A 43 17.37 -3.54 -23.25
C HIS A 43 18.47 -4.22 -22.42
N PRO A 44 18.90 -5.46 -22.75
CA PRO A 44 19.78 -6.27 -21.90
C PRO A 44 21.21 -5.72 -21.77
N ASP A 45 21.63 -4.85 -22.68
CA ASP A 45 23.01 -4.33 -22.73
C ASP A 45 23.10 -2.83 -22.36
N LEU A 46 21.98 -2.18 -22.07
CA LEU A 46 21.94 -0.75 -21.74
C LEU A 46 22.08 -0.54 -20.23
N LEU A 47 23.31 -0.38 -19.77
CA LEU A 47 23.63 -0.22 -18.34
C LEU A 47 22.79 0.84 -17.63
N SER A 48 22.53 1.99 -18.26
CA SER A 48 21.71 3.06 -17.68
C SER A 48 20.25 2.66 -17.43
N ILE A 49 19.71 1.73 -18.23
CA ILE A 49 18.37 1.18 -18.04
C ILE A 49 18.40 0.12 -16.93
N ILE A 50 19.42 -0.73 -16.92
CA ILE A 50 19.63 -1.74 -15.88
C ILE A 50 19.69 -1.07 -14.50
N GLU A 51 20.48 -0.01 -14.36
CA GLU A 51 20.58 0.77 -13.11
C GLU A 51 19.22 1.32 -12.66
N HIS A 52 18.46 1.95 -13.56
CA HIS A 52 17.11 2.43 -13.23
C HIS A 52 16.14 1.30 -12.85
N VAL A 53 16.21 0.16 -13.54
CA VAL A 53 15.38 -1.01 -13.21
C VAL A 53 15.69 -1.50 -11.79
N ASP A 54 16.96 -1.55 -11.41
CA ASP A 54 17.37 -1.97 -10.07
C ASP A 54 16.93 -0.96 -9.00
N GLU A 55 17.02 0.35 -9.27
CA GLU A 55 16.45 1.38 -8.38
C GLU A 55 14.94 1.17 -8.16
N TYR A 56 14.18 0.92 -9.23
CA TYR A 56 12.75 0.64 -9.12
C TYR A 56 12.49 -0.64 -8.33
N ARG A 57 13.25 -1.72 -8.56
CA ARG A 57 13.10 -2.98 -7.78
C ARG A 57 13.25 -2.74 -6.29
N GLU A 58 14.28 -1.99 -5.87
CA GLU A 58 14.44 -1.65 -4.46
C GLU A 58 13.25 -0.84 -3.90
N ILE A 59 12.71 0.08 -4.71
CA ILE A 59 11.50 0.83 -4.31
C ILE A 59 10.33 -0.14 -4.12
N LEU A 60 10.09 -1.05 -5.07
CA LEU A 60 9.01 -2.03 -4.99
C LEU A 60 9.16 -2.94 -3.75
N ASP A 61 10.37 -3.42 -3.46
CA ASP A 61 10.66 -4.25 -2.29
C ASP A 61 10.36 -3.51 -0.99
N ARG A 62 10.76 -2.23 -0.89
CA ARG A 62 10.42 -1.39 0.28
C ARG A 62 8.92 -1.20 0.42
N LYS A 63 8.16 -1.06 -0.68
CA LYS A 63 6.70 -0.94 -0.63
C LYS A 63 6.04 -2.25 -0.16
N LYS A 64 6.53 -3.40 -0.62
CA LYS A 64 6.05 -4.71 -0.18
C LYS A 64 6.25 -4.92 1.32
N LEU A 65 7.44 -4.58 1.84
CA LEU A 65 7.71 -4.66 3.27
C LEU A 65 6.79 -3.74 4.08
N HIS A 66 6.51 -2.54 3.57
CA HIS A 66 5.57 -1.62 4.23
C HIS A 66 4.13 -2.17 4.25
N ILE A 67 3.67 -2.81 3.16
CA ILE A 67 2.37 -3.51 3.15
C ILE A 67 2.34 -4.58 4.25
N GLN A 68 3.35 -5.43 4.33
CA GLN A 68 3.43 -6.50 5.34
C GLN A 68 3.43 -5.96 6.77
N ASP A 69 4.14 -4.86 7.03
CA ASP A 69 4.13 -4.21 8.35
C ASP A 69 2.73 -3.67 8.71
N MET A 70 2.08 -2.97 7.78
CA MET A 70 0.73 -2.47 8.00
C MET A 70 -0.28 -3.60 8.24
N GLU A 71 -0.22 -4.67 7.45
CA GLU A 71 -1.07 -5.85 7.64
C GLU A 71 -0.89 -6.45 9.03
N ALA A 72 0.36 -6.66 9.46
CA ALA A 72 0.67 -7.22 10.77
C ALA A 72 0.13 -6.34 11.91
N ARG A 73 0.28 -5.02 11.80
CA ARG A 73 -0.20 -4.06 12.81
C ARG A 73 -1.73 -3.95 12.84
N ILE A 74 -2.39 -4.06 11.69
CA ILE A 74 -3.86 -4.15 11.63
C ILE A 74 -4.33 -5.43 12.33
N VAL A 75 -3.72 -6.59 12.03
CA VAL A 75 -4.06 -7.87 12.69
C VAL A 75 -3.90 -7.78 14.20
N ASP A 76 -2.79 -7.24 14.69
CA ASP A 76 -2.53 -7.07 16.11
C ASP A 76 -3.55 -6.15 16.77
N HIS A 77 -3.87 -5.01 16.15
CA HIS A 77 -4.91 -4.10 16.63
C HIS A 77 -6.30 -4.78 16.67
N GLU A 78 -6.65 -5.62 15.70
CA GLU A 78 -7.90 -6.39 15.74
C GLU A 78 -7.97 -7.38 16.89
N GLN A 79 -6.87 -8.06 17.18
CA GLN A 79 -6.82 -9.00 18.29
C GLN A 79 -7.02 -8.29 19.63
N ARG A 80 -6.40 -7.11 19.81
CA ARG A 80 -6.55 -6.29 21.02
C ARG A 80 -7.99 -5.82 21.23
N MET A 81 -8.64 -5.31 20.18
CA MET A 81 -10.05 -4.90 20.25
C MET A 81 -11.00 -6.08 20.52
N GLY A 82 -10.68 -7.28 20.04
CA GLY A 82 -11.44 -8.50 20.36
C GLY A 82 -11.32 -8.95 21.82
N ILE A 83 -10.19 -8.67 22.47
CA ILE A 83 -9.95 -9.00 23.89
C ILE A 83 -10.55 -7.94 24.82
N ASN A 84 -10.48 -6.66 24.44
CA ASN A 84 -11.02 -5.55 25.21
C ASN A 84 -12.11 -4.80 24.42
N PRO A 85 -13.40 -5.14 24.61
CA PRO A 85 -14.49 -4.63 23.79
C PRO A 85 -14.85 -3.16 24.08
N ALA A 86 -14.25 -2.54 25.11
CA ALA A 86 -14.37 -1.12 25.36
C ALA A 86 -13.12 -0.41 24.81
N PRO A 87 -13.20 0.29 23.66
CA PRO A 87 -12.05 0.98 23.08
C PRO A 87 -11.54 2.00 24.10
N SER A 88 -10.30 1.81 24.54
CA SER A 88 -9.59 2.81 25.33
C SER A 88 -9.22 3.98 24.41
N GLY A 89 -8.87 5.14 25.00
CA GLY A 89 -8.32 6.24 24.21
C GLY A 89 -7.03 5.87 23.47
N GLU A 90 -6.33 4.83 23.94
CA GLU A 90 -5.14 4.30 23.28
C GLU A 90 -5.48 3.54 21.99
N GLU A 91 -6.51 2.68 22.00
CA GLU A 91 -6.92 1.94 20.79
C GLU A 91 -7.44 2.89 19.69
N GLU A 92 -8.21 3.93 20.05
CA GLU A 92 -8.61 4.94 19.06
C GLU A 92 -7.39 5.66 18.46
N ASN A 93 -6.37 5.98 19.27
CA ASN A 93 -5.15 6.60 18.76
C ASN A 93 -4.40 5.67 17.80
N VAL A 94 -4.27 4.37 18.12
CA VAL A 94 -3.64 3.38 17.23
C VAL A 94 -4.40 3.29 15.92
N HIS A 95 -5.73 3.23 15.96
CA HIS A 95 -6.58 3.22 14.78
C HIS A 95 -6.36 4.47 13.90
N GLN A 96 -6.31 5.67 14.49
CA GLN A 96 -6.05 6.90 13.72
C GLN A 96 -4.64 6.93 13.09
N VAL A 97 -3.63 6.39 13.78
CA VAL A 97 -2.27 6.29 13.23
C VAL A 97 -2.26 5.37 12.02
N LEU A 98 -2.82 4.17 12.12
CA LEU A 98 -2.91 3.23 10.99
C LEU A 98 -3.66 3.83 9.79
N LYS A 99 -4.74 4.56 10.06
CA LYS A 99 -5.50 5.27 9.02
C LYS A 99 -4.66 6.34 8.30
N SER A 100 -3.91 7.13 9.06
CA SER A 100 -3.03 8.16 8.50
C SER A 100 -1.92 7.53 7.64
N GLU A 101 -1.29 6.47 8.15
CA GLU A 101 -0.23 5.75 7.44
C GLU A 101 -0.73 5.13 6.14
N LEU A 102 -1.92 4.53 6.13
CA LEU A 102 -2.52 4.01 4.91
C LEU A 102 -2.74 5.13 3.89
N SER A 103 -3.27 6.27 4.31
CA SER A 103 -3.45 7.45 3.43
C SER A 103 -2.12 7.92 2.84
N ASP A 104 -1.05 7.95 3.63
CA ASP A 104 0.26 8.39 3.15
C ASP A 104 0.92 7.34 2.24
N PHE A 105 0.72 6.06 2.53
CA PHE A 105 1.09 4.97 1.65
C PHE A 105 0.40 5.10 0.28
N GLN A 106 -0.91 5.33 0.25
CA GLN A 106 -1.69 5.53 -0.99
C GLN A 106 -1.13 6.66 -1.84
N LYS A 107 -0.87 7.83 -1.25
CA LYS A 107 -0.24 8.96 -1.97
C LYS A 107 1.10 8.56 -2.55
N SER A 108 1.92 7.85 -1.77
CA SER A 108 3.23 7.39 -2.22
C SER A 108 3.15 6.36 -3.36
N MET A 109 2.10 5.54 -3.38
CA MET A 109 1.82 4.59 -4.48
C MET A 109 1.41 5.32 -5.74
N GLU A 110 0.58 6.36 -5.65
CA GLU A 110 0.21 7.19 -6.79
C GLU A 110 1.40 7.95 -7.39
N ASP A 111 2.31 8.42 -6.56
CA ASP A 111 3.53 9.08 -7.02
C ASP A 111 4.48 8.09 -7.71
N LEU A 112 4.68 6.91 -7.13
CA LEU A 112 5.42 5.81 -7.74
C LEU A 112 4.82 5.41 -9.09
N LYS A 113 3.50 5.20 -9.15
CA LYS A 113 2.80 4.84 -10.37
C LYS A 113 3.03 5.86 -11.48
N ARG A 114 2.99 7.16 -11.15
CA ARG A 114 3.22 8.24 -12.12
C ARG A 114 4.66 8.25 -12.64
N SER A 115 5.67 8.11 -11.79
CA SER A 115 7.07 8.06 -12.25
C SER A 115 7.35 6.77 -13.03
N PHE A 116 6.87 5.64 -12.53
CA PHE A 116 7.02 4.33 -13.13
C PHE A 116 6.43 4.27 -14.54
N ARG A 117 5.20 4.73 -14.73
CA ARG A 117 4.55 4.74 -16.05
C ARG A 117 5.30 5.59 -17.07
N ARG A 118 5.91 6.70 -16.65
CA ARG A 118 6.77 7.51 -17.54
C ARG A 118 8.04 6.76 -17.93
N PHE A 119 8.65 6.07 -16.98
CA PHE A 119 9.83 5.25 -17.23
C PHE A 119 9.52 4.11 -18.21
N VAL A 120 8.48 3.32 -17.95
CA VAL A 120 8.08 2.21 -18.84
C VAL A 120 7.73 2.76 -20.22
N ALA A 121 6.89 3.79 -20.35
CA ALA A 121 6.50 4.34 -21.66
C ALA A 121 7.66 4.93 -22.48
N TYR A 122 8.78 5.26 -21.85
CA TYR A 122 9.99 5.72 -22.56
C TYR A 122 10.86 4.57 -23.06
N ASN A 123 10.72 3.38 -22.47
CA ASN A 123 11.56 2.22 -22.74
C ASN A 123 10.79 1.00 -23.31
N ASP A 124 9.48 1.13 -23.55
CA ASP A 124 8.61 0.19 -24.28
C ASP A 124 8.73 0.38 -25.80
#